data_AF-A0A8D9DQZ9-F1
#
_entry.id   AF-A0A8D9DQZ9-F1
#
_cell.length_a   1.000
_cell.length_b   1.000
_cell.length_c   1.000
_cell.angle_alpha   90.00
_cell.angle_beta   90.00
_cell.angle_gamma   90.00
#
_symmetry.space_group_name_H-M   'P 1'
#
loop_
_entity.id
_entity.type
_entity.pdbx_description
1 polymer ?
#
loop_
_entity_poly.entity_id
_entity_poly.type
_entity_poly.pdbx_seq_one_letter_code
_entity_poly.pdbx_strand_id
1 'polypeptide(L)'
;MIRTNLCLLCACFVISRAVSSDINNEHNNTRDNQQYYEISFNRDEKTVRELWLEMNDENCVKYTFMQAALWKEKYQTQNLLFNFSLYGENVHSVNIVEKGGILIKKEFSCDPMVEAMTEPSMVSPYWSIIAPFYDSSFRPIHFFSYIRVVSNDSQFTVSWEINGWINGSNIFDFLDTLEFQATLHKTGDIVFVYKSIPYYNETGVGLFSGYQNQICEHQTIDLSKTNISTWTSIHLKHKPTCWNHKNCTECLSDPTMSHLNCSWCPSANLCSMEVDKNHPKWKLNNCNREAITEAQLCSISTEDKIENKTILIGVIIFLSVCLGIVLIKFILRVK
;
A
#
# COMPACT_ATOMS: atom_id res chain seq x y z
N MET A 1 -7.91 -45.31 -14.93
CA MET A 1 -8.73 -44.10 -14.68
C MET A 1 -8.90 -44.00 -13.18
N ILE A 2 -8.57 -42.93 -12.44
CA ILE A 2 -8.20 -41.55 -12.73
C ILE A 2 -7.20 -41.10 -11.65
N ARG A 3 -6.39 -40.12 -12.03
CA ARG A 3 -5.21 -39.55 -11.40
C ARG A 3 -5.36 -39.12 -9.93
N THR A 4 -4.35 -39.50 -9.17
CA THR A 4 -3.78 -38.80 -8.01
C THR A 4 -3.38 -37.37 -8.38
N ASN A 5 -3.80 -36.39 -7.56
CA ASN A 5 -3.19 -35.06 -7.55
C ASN A 5 -2.53 -34.83 -6.19
N LEU A 6 -1.22 -34.72 -6.29
CA LEU A 6 -0.25 -34.39 -5.28
C LEU A 6 -0.39 -32.89 -4.97
N CYS A 7 -0.80 -32.52 -3.76
CA CYS A 7 -0.63 -31.17 -3.25
C CYS A 7 0.24 -31.27 -1.99
N LEU A 8 1.55 -31.33 -2.21
CA LEU A 8 2.57 -31.23 -1.17
C LEU A 8 3.02 -29.77 -1.07
N LEU A 9 3.13 -29.31 0.17
CA LEU A 9 4.07 -28.30 0.70
C LEU A 9 3.77 -26.81 0.46
N CYS A 10 3.02 -26.24 1.40
CA CYS A 10 3.54 -25.13 2.22
C CYS A 10 2.87 -25.19 3.60
N ALA A 11 3.40 -26.08 4.45
CA ALA A 11 3.17 -26.04 5.88
C ALA A 11 4.29 -25.19 6.50
N CYS A 12 4.00 -23.93 6.84
CA CYS A 12 4.84 -23.21 7.80
C CYS A 12 4.31 -23.52 9.20
N PHE A 13 5.14 -24.25 9.95
CA PHE A 13 4.95 -24.62 11.34
C PHE A 13 4.71 -23.38 12.21
N VAL A 14 3.66 -23.43 13.03
CA VAL A 14 3.54 -22.63 14.25
C VAL A 14 4.63 -23.11 15.20
N ILE A 15 5.70 -22.32 15.37
CA ILE A 15 6.56 -22.43 16.53
C ILE A 15 6.27 -21.21 17.41
N SER A 16 5.38 -21.40 18.36
CA SER A 16 5.36 -20.59 19.58
C SER A 16 6.68 -20.84 20.31
N ARG A 17 7.64 -19.94 20.17
CA ARG A 17 8.72 -19.79 21.16
C ARG A 17 8.50 -18.47 21.88
N ALA A 18 8.05 -18.58 23.12
CA ALA A 18 8.31 -17.58 24.13
C ALA A 18 9.82 -17.33 24.15
N VAL A 19 10.25 -16.13 23.77
CA VAL A 19 11.63 -15.70 23.93
C VAL A 19 11.67 -14.81 25.17
N SER A 20 12.18 -15.43 26.23
CA SER A 20 12.69 -14.82 27.45
C SER A 20 13.61 -13.65 27.14
N SER A 21 13.51 -12.61 27.96
CA SER A 21 14.42 -11.47 28.05
C SER A 21 15.87 -11.93 28.13
N ASP A 22 16.70 -11.45 27.20
CA ASP A 22 18.10 -11.10 27.43
C ASP A 22 18.47 -9.98 26.45
N ILE A 23 18.53 -8.76 26.99
CA ILE A 23 18.97 -7.56 26.29
C ILE A 23 20.50 -7.62 26.26
N ASN A 24 21.09 -7.77 25.07
CA ASN A 24 22.38 -7.17 24.75
C ASN A 24 22.59 -7.11 23.23
N ASN A 25 23.06 -5.93 22.82
CA ASN A 25 23.61 -5.53 21.53
C ASN A 25 22.67 -5.18 20.37
N GLU A 26 22.68 -3.88 20.09
CA GLU A 26 22.50 -3.24 18.79
C GLU A 26 23.09 -4.08 17.64
N HIS A 27 22.26 -4.53 16.71
CA HIS A 27 22.38 -4.22 15.27
C HIS A 27 21.26 -4.90 14.46
N ASN A 28 20.74 -4.15 13.49
CA ASN A 28 20.07 -4.63 12.28
C ASN A 28 18.68 -5.28 12.41
N ASN A 29 17.63 -4.45 12.61
CA ASN A 29 16.29 -4.80 12.12
C ASN A 29 15.50 -3.60 11.55
N THR A 30 16.19 -2.56 11.09
CA THR A 30 15.58 -1.30 10.60
C THR A 30 15.79 -1.04 9.11
N ARG A 31 16.18 -2.03 8.30
CA ARG A 31 16.61 -1.78 6.91
C ARG A 31 15.54 -1.84 5.82
N ASP A 32 14.30 -2.31 6.05
CA ASP A 32 13.47 -2.68 4.89
C ASP A 32 12.24 -1.83 4.51
N ASN A 33 11.76 -0.83 5.27
CA ASN A 33 10.50 -0.13 4.90
C ASN A 33 10.50 1.41 4.84
N GLN A 34 11.67 2.05 4.68
CA GLN A 34 11.76 3.50 4.41
C GLN A 34 11.77 3.86 2.90
N GLN A 35 11.43 2.91 2.02
CA GLN A 35 11.55 3.11 0.57
C GLN A 35 10.52 4.10 0.01
N TYR A 36 9.30 4.11 0.54
CA TYR A 36 8.18 4.90 0.02
C TYR A 36 7.87 6.16 0.85
N TYR A 37 8.31 6.19 2.10
CA TYR A 37 8.04 7.29 3.02
C TYR A 37 9.28 7.66 3.83
N GLU A 38 9.47 8.96 4.03
CA GLU A 38 10.35 9.51 5.05
C GLU A 38 9.51 9.81 6.30
N ILE A 39 9.94 9.30 7.45
CA ILE A 39 9.16 9.37 8.69
C ILE A 39 9.80 10.40 9.61
N SER A 40 9.00 11.36 10.08
CA SER A 40 9.42 12.34 11.07
C SER A 40 8.38 12.45 12.19
N PHE A 41 8.86 12.85 13.37
CA PHE A 41 8.06 12.96 14.58
C PHE A 41 8.14 14.39 15.09
N ASN A 42 7.00 14.94 15.53
CA ASN A 42 6.97 16.23 16.21
C ASN A 42 6.23 16.09 17.56
N ARG A 43 6.84 16.65 18.60
CA ARG A 43 6.29 16.69 19.98
C ARG A 43 6.17 18.13 20.50
N ASP A 44 6.49 19.13 19.68
CA ASP A 44 6.21 20.51 20.01
C ASP A 44 4.70 20.74 19.92
N GLU A 45 4.06 20.83 21.08
CA GLU A 45 2.61 20.95 21.19
C GLU A 45 2.05 22.11 20.36
N LYS A 46 2.78 23.23 20.26
CA LYS A 46 2.36 24.37 19.46
C LYS A 46 2.26 23.99 17.97
N THR A 47 3.33 23.41 17.42
CA THR A 47 3.34 22.96 16.02
C THR A 47 2.31 21.84 15.78
N VAL A 48 2.14 20.91 16.72
CA VAL A 48 1.19 19.80 16.57
C VAL A 48 -0.26 20.31 16.57
N ARG A 49 -0.58 21.32 17.39
CA ARG A 49 -1.91 21.95 17.41
C ARG A 49 -2.25 22.64 16.09
N GLU A 50 -1.26 23.18 15.37
CA GLU A 50 -1.47 23.77 14.03
C GLU A 50 -1.84 22.72 12.97
N LEU A 51 -1.45 21.45 13.18
CA LEU A 51 -1.83 20.32 12.31
C LEU A 51 -3.21 19.75 12.63
N TRP A 52 -3.75 20.03 13.81
CA TRP A 52 -5.05 19.51 14.25
C TRP A 52 -6.19 20.27 13.56
N LEU A 53 -7.06 19.53 12.87
CA LEU A 53 -8.23 20.11 12.22
C LEU A 53 -9.43 20.11 13.17
N GLU A 54 -9.90 21.30 13.56
CA GLU A 54 -11.12 21.43 14.35
C GLU A 54 -12.36 21.14 13.48
N MET A 55 -13.09 20.09 13.83
CA MET A 55 -14.27 19.61 13.11
C MET A 55 -15.55 19.94 13.88
N ASN A 56 -16.52 20.55 13.21
CA ASN A 56 -17.83 20.92 13.73
C ASN A 56 -18.96 20.38 12.85
N ASP A 57 -20.20 20.56 13.28
CA ASP A 57 -21.40 20.01 12.63
C ASP A 57 -21.63 20.55 11.21
N GLU A 58 -21.07 21.71 10.89
CA GLU A 58 -21.24 22.38 9.60
C GLU A 58 -20.19 21.95 8.58
N ASN A 59 -18.99 21.56 9.03
CA ASN A 59 -17.84 21.30 8.17
C ASN A 59 -17.48 19.81 8.02
N CYS A 60 -18.11 18.91 8.77
CA CYS A 60 -17.77 17.49 8.77
C CYS A 60 -18.97 16.55 8.59
N VAL A 61 -18.71 15.38 8.01
CA VAL A 61 -19.64 14.26 8.01
C VAL A 61 -19.37 13.41 9.25
N LYS A 62 -20.43 13.05 9.99
CA LYS A 62 -20.34 12.30 11.24
C LYS A 62 -20.79 10.86 11.06
N TYR A 63 -20.03 9.95 11.63
CA TYR A 63 -20.39 8.55 11.78
C TYR A 63 -20.26 8.15 13.25
N THR A 64 -21.28 7.49 13.78
CA THR A 64 -21.24 6.97 15.15
C THR A 64 -21.32 5.45 15.11
N PHE A 65 -20.33 4.79 15.67
CA PHE A 65 -20.29 3.34 15.79
C PHE A 65 -20.37 2.95 17.26
N MET A 66 -21.33 2.08 17.56
CA MET A 66 -21.44 1.40 18.85
C MET A 66 -21.12 -0.07 18.62
N GLN A 67 -20.10 -0.58 19.30
CA GLN A 67 -19.75 -1.99 19.25
C GLN A 67 -20.22 -2.71 20.53
N ALA A 68 -21.27 -3.52 20.37
CA ALA A 68 -21.71 -4.50 21.35
C ALA A 68 -21.25 -5.88 20.88
N ALA A 69 -20.07 -6.33 21.30
CA ALA A 69 -19.60 -7.73 21.26
C ALA A 69 -19.82 -8.54 19.95
N LEU A 70 -19.74 -7.93 18.76
CA LEU A 70 -19.82 -8.65 17.50
C LEU A 70 -18.48 -8.63 16.75
N TRP A 71 -18.03 -9.82 16.34
CA TRP A 71 -16.76 -10.12 15.67
C TRP A 71 -16.61 -9.55 14.24
N LYS A 72 -17.58 -8.77 13.75
CA LYS A 72 -17.56 -8.24 12.39
C LYS A 72 -17.18 -6.77 12.41
N GLU A 73 -16.03 -6.46 11.79
CA GLU A 73 -15.56 -5.08 11.60
C GLU A 73 -16.61 -4.25 10.85
N LYS A 74 -16.96 -3.09 11.42
CA LYS A 74 -17.74 -2.08 10.71
C LYS A 74 -16.81 -1.06 10.09
N TYR A 75 -17.12 -0.69 8.86
CA TYR A 75 -16.43 0.35 8.15
C TYR A 75 -17.41 1.19 7.33
N GLN A 76 -17.01 2.43 7.05
CA GLN A 76 -17.71 3.31 6.14
C GLN A 76 -16.85 3.58 4.91
N THR A 77 -17.37 3.31 3.72
CA THR A 77 -16.68 3.62 2.47
C THR A 77 -16.87 5.10 2.11
N GLN A 78 -15.77 5.76 1.75
CA GLN A 78 -15.73 7.16 1.35
C GLN A 78 -14.88 7.33 0.10
N ASN A 79 -15.40 8.05 -0.90
CA ASN A 79 -14.64 8.42 -2.08
C ASN A 79 -13.75 9.63 -1.79
N LEU A 80 -12.53 9.60 -2.31
CA LEU A 80 -11.58 10.71 -2.26
C LEU A 80 -11.88 11.70 -3.39
N LEU A 81 -11.71 12.99 -3.12
CA LEU A 81 -11.89 14.07 -4.10
C LEU A 81 -10.61 14.33 -4.94
N PHE A 82 -9.55 13.58 -4.66
CA PHE A 82 -8.26 13.67 -5.31
C PHE A 82 -7.64 12.29 -5.46
N ASN A 83 -6.63 12.18 -6.31
CA ASN A 83 -5.84 10.96 -6.46
C ASN A 83 -4.81 10.90 -5.32
N PHE A 84 -4.99 9.96 -4.40
CA PHE A 84 -4.04 9.69 -3.33
C PHE A 84 -3.11 8.55 -3.74
N SER A 85 -1.80 8.66 -3.49
CA SER A 85 -0.81 7.63 -3.83
C SER A 85 -0.32 6.92 -2.57
N LEU A 86 -0.66 5.63 -2.39
CA LEU A 86 -0.14 4.80 -1.29
C LEU A 86 0.78 3.71 -1.83
N TYR A 87 2.04 3.67 -1.39
CA TYR A 87 3.06 2.73 -1.90
C TYR A 87 3.20 2.74 -3.42
N GLY A 88 2.92 3.90 -3.99
CA GLY A 88 2.76 4.01 -5.39
C GLY A 88 1.53 3.25 -5.92
N GLU A 89 0.34 3.42 -5.33
CA GLU A 89 -0.95 3.01 -5.90
C GLU A 89 -1.92 4.19 -5.85
N ASN A 90 -2.63 4.44 -6.95
CA ASN A 90 -3.69 5.44 -6.94
C ASN A 90 -4.90 4.88 -6.20
N VAL A 91 -5.32 5.60 -5.17
CA VAL A 91 -6.45 5.28 -4.32
C VAL A 91 -7.54 6.30 -4.61
N HIS A 92 -8.72 5.80 -4.95
CA HIS A 92 -9.90 6.62 -5.25
C HIS A 92 -10.98 6.51 -4.17
N SER A 93 -10.96 5.45 -3.38
CA SER A 93 -11.89 5.23 -2.27
C SER A 93 -11.20 4.54 -1.10
N VAL A 94 -11.71 4.80 0.10
CA VAL A 94 -11.16 4.28 1.35
C VAL A 94 -12.28 3.76 2.24
N ASN A 95 -11.98 2.79 3.09
CA ASN A 95 -12.90 2.26 4.09
C ASN A 95 -12.42 2.67 5.48
N ILE A 96 -13.19 3.55 6.12
CA ILE A 96 -12.89 4.09 7.44
C ILE A 96 -13.37 3.09 8.49
N VAL A 97 -12.47 2.57 9.31
CA VAL A 97 -12.77 1.53 10.31
C VAL A 97 -13.15 2.17 11.63
N GLU A 98 -14.19 1.61 12.28
CA GLU A 98 -14.69 2.09 13.57
C GLU A 98 -13.62 2.11 14.69
N LYS A 99 -12.59 1.26 14.58
CA LYS A 99 -11.54 1.03 15.58
C LYS A 99 -10.29 1.89 15.44
N GLY A 100 -10.21 2.77 14.43
CA GLY A 100 -9.02 3.60 14.21
C GLY A 100 -8.12 3.10 13.08
N GLY A 101 -8.55 3.34 11.84
CA GLY A 101 -7.78 2.97 10.67
C GLY A 101 -8.49 3.28 9.37
N ILE A 102 -7.72 3.37 8.29
CA ILE A 102 -8.21 3.55 6.93
C ILE A 102 -7.75 2.33 6.12
N LEU A 103 -8.72 1.50 5.73
CA LEU A 103 -8.50 0.34 4.88
C LEU A 103 -8.62 0.73 3.41
N ILE A 104 -7.61 0.39 2.65
CA ILE A 104 -7.55 0.57 1.21
C ILE A 104 -7.65 -0.83 0.61
N LYS A 105 -8.83 -1.14 0.08
CA LYS A 105 -9.05 -2.38 -0.66
C LYS A 105 -8.55 -2.17 -2.08
N LYS A 106 -7.77 -3.12 -2.59
CA LYS A 106 -7.42 -3.15 -4.00
C LYS A 106 -8.69 -3.40 -4.83
N GLU A 107 -8.74 -2.80 -6.01
CA GLU A 107 -9.92 -2.85 -6.90
C GLU A 107 -10.40 -4.29 -7.12
N PHE A 108 -11.72 -4.45 -7.07
CA PHE A 108 -12.42 -5.72 -7.28
C PHE A 108 -12.01 -6.33 -8.63
N SER A 109 -11.37 -7.49 -8.60
CA SER A 109 -11.32 -8.38 -9.75
C SER A 109 -12.51 -9.33 -9.70
N CYS A 110 -13.19 -9.58 -10.83
CA CYS A 110 -14.25 -10.61 -10.94
C CYS A 110 -13.72 -12.05 -10.80
N ASP A 111 -12.46 -12.23 -10.42
CA ASP A 111 -11.82 -13.51 -10.17
C ASP A 111 -11.66 -13.70 -8.65
N PRO A 112 -12.42 -14.62 -8.02
CA PRO A 112 -12.34 -14.90 -6.59
C PRO A 112 -10.95 -15.37 -6.13
N MET A 113 -10.14 -15.96 -7.02
CA MET A 113 -8.75 -16.32 -6.69
C MET A 113 -7.88 -15.08 -6.61
N VAL A 114 -8.07 -14.10 -7.50
CA VAL A 114 -7.34 -12.83 -7.47
C VAL A 114 -7.77 -11.99 -6.27
N GLU A 115 -9.06 -11.99 -5.91
CA GLU A 115 -9.57 -11.34 -4.70
C GLU A 115 -8.99 -11.94 -3.41
N ALA A 116 -8.86 -13.28 -3.37
CA ALA A 116 -8.19 -14.02 -2.30
C ALA A 116 -6.65 -13.87 -2.30
N MET A 117 -6.08 -13.20 -3.31
CA MET A 117 -4.65 -12.87 -3.41
C MET A 117 -4.34 -11.36 -3.34
N THR A 118 -5.34 -10.48 -3.46
CA THR A 118 -5.20 -9.03 -3.23
C THR A 118 -5.14 -8.69 -1.74
N GLU A 119 -3.93 -8.47 -1.25
CA GLU A 119 -3.68 -7.97 0.10
C GLU A 119 -4.24 -6.54 0.27
N PRO A 120 -5.15 -6.30 1.24
CA PRO A 120 -5.56 -4.95 1.57
C PRO A 120 -4.40 -4.20 2.22
N SER A 121 -4.31 -2.90 1.91
CA SER A 121 -3.40 -1.99 2.61
C SER A 121 -4.16 -1.22 3.65
N MET A 122 -3.49 -0.85 4.74
CA MET A 122 -4.09 -0.16 5.86
C MET A 122 -3.17 0.95 6.33
N VAL A 123 -3.77 2.13 6.48
CA VAL A 123 -3.18 3.27 7.18
C VAL A 123 -3.74 3.26 8.59
N SER A 124 -2.93 2.90 9.57
CA SER A 124 -3.36 2.80 10.97
C SER A 124 -2.62 3.81 11.83
N PRO A 125 -3.26 4.95 12.17
CA PRO A 125 -2.73 5.86 13.17
C PRO A 125 -2.69 5.21 14.56
N TYR A 126 -3.46 4.14 14.83
CA TYR A 126 -3.44 3.48 16.13
C TYR A 126 -3.85 2.00 16.02
N TRP A 127 -2.86 1.12 15.87
CA TRP A 127 -3.04 -0.33 15.69
C TRP A 127 -3.33 -1.08 16.98
N SER A 128 -2.88 -0.60 18.16
CA SER A 128 -3.02 -1.38 19.40
C SER A 128 -4.46 -1.51 19.94
N ILE A 129 -5.45 -0.84 19.36
CA ILE A 129 -6.88 -1.14 19.58
C ILE A 129 -7.43 -2.18 18.58
N ILE A 130 -6.78 -2.33 17.42
CA ILE A 130 -7.16 -3.32 16.41
C ILE A 130 -6.52 -4.68 16.71
N ALA A 131 -5.25 -4.68 17.16
CA ALA A 131 -4.46 -5.86 17.47
C ALA A 131 -5.01 -6.81 18.57
N PRO A 132 -5.64 -6.34 19.67
CA PRO A 132 -6.07 -7.20 20.79
C PRO A 132 -7.15 -8.23 20.45
N PHE A 133 -7.71 -8.20 19.23
CA PHE A 133 -8.71 -9.17 18.80
C PHE A 133 -8.12 -10.37 18.05
N TYR A 134 -6.81 -10.39 17.82
CA TYR A 134 -6.09 -11.56 17.29
C TYR A 134 -5.62 -12.53 18.38
N ASP A 135 -5.67 -12.11 19.65
CA ASP A 135 -5.48 -12.97 20.81
C ASP A 135 -6.85 -13.30 21.43
N SER A 136 -7.24 -14.57 21.37
CA SER A 136 -8.49 -15.09 21.93
C SER A 136 -8.59 -14.96 23.45
N SER A 137 -7.52 -14.51 24.12
CA SER A 137 -7.43 -14.32 25.57
C SER A 137 -8.00 -12.98 26.06
N PHE A 138 -8.30 -12.03 25.17
CA PHE A 138 -8.71 -10.68 25.56
C PHE A 138 -10.22 -10.55 25.84
N ARG A 139 -10.58 -9.86 26.93
CA ARG A 139 -11.98 -9.62 27.32
C ARG A 139 -12.69 -8.70 26.31
N PRO A 140 -13.99 -8.87 26.05
CA PRO A 140 -14.74 -7.99 25.16
C PRO A 140 -14.79 -6.57 25.75
N ILE A 141 -14.04 -5.66 25.12
CA ILE A 141 -14.07 -4.23 25.41
C ILE A 141 -15.29 -3.64 24.69
N HIS A 142 -16.21 -3.05 25.44
CA HIS A 142 -17.26 -2.21 24.84
C HIS A 142 -16.67 -0.86 24.53
N PHE A 143 -16.84 -0.35 23.30
CA PHE A 143 -16.43 1.01 22.98
C PHE A 143 -17.46 1.71 22.10
N PHE A 144 -17.46 3.03 22.22
CA PHE A 144 -18.16 3.94 21.34
C PHE A 144 -17.09 4.71 20.57
N SER A 145 -17.27 4.77 19.26
CA SER A 145 -16.38 5.49 18.35
C SER A 145 -17.19 6.56 17.63
N TYR A 146 -16.80 7.81 17.82
CA TYR A 146 -17.32 8.94 17.09
C TYR A 146 -16.30 9.33 16.03
N ILE A 147 -16.67 9.14 14.77
CA ILE A 147 -15.82 9.42 13.63
C ILE A 147 -16.33 10.67 12.94
N ARG A 148 -15.42 11.60 12.65
CA ARG A 148 -15.70 12.81 11.88
C ARG A 148 -14.79 12.82 10.66
N VAL A 149 -15.34 13.20 9.52
CA VAL A 149 -14.66 13.17 8.23
C VAL A 149 -14.79 14.52 7.54
N VAL A 150 -13.66 15.06 7.09
CA VAL A 150 -13.59 16.26 6.26
C VAL A 150 -12.78 15.92 5.02
N SER A 151 -13.29 16.27 3.85
CA SER A 151 -12.62 16.03 2.57
C SER A 151 -12.70 17.27 1.71
N ASN A 152 -11.60 17.62 1.06
CA ASN A 152 -11.53 18.65 0.02
C ASN A 152 -10.58 18.20 -1.10
N ASP A 153 -10.36 19.06 -2.10
CA ASP A 153 -9.56 18.72 -3.29
C ASP A 153 -8.05 18.52 -2.99
N SER A 154 -7.59 18.85 -1.79
CA SER A 154 -6.18 18.76 -1.37
C SER A 154 -5.90 17.77 -0.26
N GLN A 155 -6.87 17.49 0.61
CA GLN A 155 -6.69 16.64 1.78
C GLN A 155 -7.98 15.94 2.21
N PHE A 156 -7.80 14.80 2.86
CA PHE A 156 -8.83 13.98 3.46
C PHE A 156 -8.46 13.68 4.90
N THR A 157 -9.21 14.21 5.86
CA THR A 157 -8.94 14.06 7.29
C THR A 157 -10.05 13.27 7.95
N VAL A 158 -9.67 12.27 8.72
CA VAL A 158 -10.56 11.49 9.59
C VAL A 158 -10.13 11.68 11.03
N SER A 159 -11.09 11.97 11.90
CA SER A 159 -10.91 12.07 13.34
C SER A 159 -11.64 10.92 14.02
N TRP A 160 -10.97 10.25 14.95
CA TRP A 160 -11.57 9.26 15.84
C TRP A 160 -11.56 9.78 17.26
N GLU A 161 -12.71 9.66 17.90
CA GLU A 161 -12.91 9.92 19.31
C GLU A 161 -13.49 8.64 19.91
N ILE A 162 -12.66 7.89 20.64
CA ILE A 162 -12.97 6.54 21.13
C ILE A 162 -13.06 6.56 22.65
N ASN A 163 -14.21 6.10 23.15
CA ASN A 163 -14.49 5.91 24.57
C ASN A 163 -14.71 4.42 24.83
N GLY A 164 -14.16 3.85 25.92
CA GLY A 164 -14.17 2.40 26.20
C GLY A 164 -14.59 2.04 27.63
N TRP A 165 -15.30 0.91 27.77
CA TRP A 165 -15.87 0.37 29.01
C TRP A 165 -15.61 -1.16 29.15
N ILE A 166 -15.33 -1.66 30.36
CA ILE A 166 -15.26 -3.10 30.68
C ILE A 166 -16.14 -3.38 31.91
N ASN A 167 -17.05 -4.36 31.80
CA ASN A 167 -17.84 -4.89 32.92
C ASN A 167 -18.67 -3.85 33.72
N GLY A 168 -19.24 -2.85 33.05
CA GLY A 168 -20.08 -1.83 33.71
C GLY A 168 -19.31 -0.81 34.57
N SER A 169 -17.99 -0.97 34.67
CA SER A 169 -17.03 0.03 35.15
C SER A 169 -16.35 0.71 33.95
N ASN A 170 -16.10 2.00 34.07
CA ASN A 170 -15.20 2.68 33.13
C ASN A 170 -13.82 2.01 33.22
N ILE A 171 -13.20 1.69 32.08
CA ILE A 171 -11.80 1.21 32.09
C ILE A 171 -10.86 2.35 32.51
N PHE A 172 -11.28 3.56 32.18
CA PHE A 172 -10.59 4.82 32.44
C PHE A 172 -11.10 5.41 33.75
N ASP A 173 -10.80 4.80 34.89
CA ASP A 173 -11.04 5.45 36.19
C ASP A 173 -10.14 6.68 36.40
N PHE A 174 -9.23 7.00 35.46
CA PHE A 174 -8.44 8.22 35.54
C PHE A 174 -8.14 9.05 34.29
N LEU A 175 -8.19 8.60 33.02
CA LEU A 175 -7.80 9.48 31.91
C LEU A 175 -8.48 9.14 30.57
N ASP A 176 -9.22 10.14 30.08
CA ASP A 176 -9.27 10.63 28.71
C ASP A 176 -9.76 9.72 27.57
N THR A 177 -10.73 10.27 26.85
CA THR A 177 -11.08 9.91 25.48
C THR A 177 -9.82 9.79 24.62
N LEU A 178 -9.67 8.66 23.91
CA LEU A 178 -8.64 8.52 22.89
C LEU A 178 -9.06 9.34 21.67
N GLU A 179 -8.28 10.36 21.35
CA GLU A 179 -8.61 11.31 20.28
C GLU A 179 -7.41 11.50 19.35
N PHE A 180 -7.59 11.13 18.09
CA PHE A 180 -6.53 11.23 17.07
C PHE A 180 -7.11 11.45 15.68
N GLN A 181 -6.26 11.94 14.78
CA GLN A 181 -6.56 12.19 13.39
C GLN A 181 -5.55 11.53 12.46
N ALA A 182 -6.04 11.16 11.27
CA ALA A 182 -5.20 10.83 10.14
C ALA A 182 -5.61 11.71 8.96
N THR A 183 -4.64 12.39 8.36
CA THR A 183 -4.83 13.20 7.16
C THR A 183 -4.05 12.59 6.01
N LEU A 184 -4.74 12.31 4.91
CA LEU A 184 -4.16 11.95 3.62
C LEU A 184 -4.10 13.22 2.77
N HIS A 185 -2.92 13.57 2.28
CA HIS A 185 -2.73 14.72 1.39
C HIS A 185 -2.64 14.27 -0.07
N LYS A 186 -3.08 15.12 -1.00
CA LYS A 186 -2.95 14.90 -2.45
C LYS A 186 -1.50 14.70 -2.91
N THR A 187 -0.52 15.19 -2.14
CA THR A 187 0.90 14.96 -2.38
C THR A 187 1.34 13.50 -2.16
N GLY A 188 0.50 12.68 -1.52
CA GLY A 188 0.84 11.34 -1.05
C GLY A 188 1.24 11.31 0.43
N ASP A 189 1.46 12.48 1.05
CA ASP A 189 1.84 12.55 2.46
C ASP A 189 0.71 12.05 3.37
N ILE A 190 1.11 11.43 4.47
CA ILE A 190 0.20 10.98 5.53
C ILE A 190 0.65 11.63 6.84
N VAL A 191 -0.28 12.27 7.53
CA VAL A 191 -0.03 12.90 8.83
C VAL A 191 -0.94 12.28 9.87
N PHE A 192 -0.35 11.74 10.93
CA PHE A 192 -1.06 11.33 12.13
C PHE A 192 -0.90 12.40 13.20
N VAL A 193 -1.99 12.75 13.88
CA VAL A 193 -1.99 13.70 14.99
C VAL A 193 -2.71 13.08 16.17
N TYR A 194 -2.06 13.07 17.32
CA TYR A 194 -2.58 12.48 18.55
C TYR A 194 -2.89 13.59 19.53
N LYS A 195 -4.17 13.95 19.66
CA LYS A 195 -4.61 14.99 20.57
C LYS A 195 -4.65 14.49 22.01
N SER A 196 -5.11 13.26 22.21
CA SER A 196 -5.19 12.62 23.52
C SER A 196 -4.92 11.13 23.39
N ILE A 197 -3.90 10.62 24.07
CA ILE A 197 -3.63 9.17 24.19
C ILE A 197 -3.59 8.81 25.67
N PRO A 198 -4.40 7.85 26.14
CA PRO A 198 -4.29 7.35 27.50
C PRO A 198 -2.96 6.63 27.67
N TYR A 199 -2.31 6.79 28.81
CA TYR A 199 -0.99 6.21 29.09
C TYR A 199 -1.02 4.68 28.99
N TYR A 200 -0.65 4.15 27.82
CA TYR A 200 -0.47 2.73 27.55
C TYR A 200 0.83 2.56 26.76
N ASN A 201 1.72 1.71 27.27
CA ASN A 201 3.11 1.60 26.80
C ASN A 201 3.29 0.89 25.45
N GLU A 202 2.22 0.44 24.81
CA GLU A 202 2.30 -0.31 23.55
C GLU A 202 1.29 0.26 22.54
N THR A 203 1.75 1.24 21.76
CA THR A 203 1.00 1.82 20.65
C THR A 203 1.62 1.35 19.35
N GLY A 204 1.05 0.31 18.75
CA GLY A 204 1.35 0.01 17.35
C GLY A 204 0.84 1.15 16.48
N VAL A 205 1.67 1.71 15.62
CA VAL A 205 1.27 2.72 14.61
C VAL A 205 1.97 2.35 13.33
N GLY A 206 1.30 2.49 12.20
CA GLY A 206 1.95 2.08 10.98
C GLY A 206 1.12 2.08 9.74
N LEU A 207 1.83 1.79 8.66
CA LEU A 207 1.25 1.38 7.39
C LEU A 207 1.45 -0.12 7.27
N PHE A 208 0.38 -0.84 6.95
CA PHE A 208 0.38 -2.30 6.90
C PHE A 208 -0.16 -2.76 5.56
N SER A 209 0.37 -3.84 5.00
CA SER A 209 -0.21 -4.54 3.85
C SER A 209 -0.34 -6.02 4.22
N GLY A 210 -1.54 -6.60 4.10
CA GLY A 210 -1.74 -8.01 4.44
C GLY A 210 -3.17 -8.40 4.81
N TYR A 211 -3.42 -9.71 4.86
CA TYR A 211 -4.74 -10.27 5.18
C TYR A 211 -5.05 -10.25 6.67
N GLN A 212 -6.35 -10.28 6.98
CA GLN A 212 -6.89 -10.28 8.35
C GLN A 212 -6.26 -11.34 9.28
N ASN A 213 -5.69 -12.45 8.79
CA ASN A 213 -5.02 -13.46 9.64
C ASN A 213 -3.51 -13.60 9.37
N GLN A 214 -2.94 -12.77 8.50
CA GLN A 214 -1.54 -12.82 8.10
C GLN A 214 -1.14 -11.44 7.57
N ILE A 215 -0.50 -10.64 8.42
CA ILE A 215 0.18 -9.42 7.98
C ILE A 215 1.29 -9.88 7.03
N CYS A 216 1.22 -9.45 5.76
CA CYS A 216 2.22 -9.80 4.78
C CYS A 216 3.38 -8.81 4.95
N GLU A 217 4.54 -9.34 5.30
CA GLU A 217 5.71 -8.57 5.76
C GLU A 217 6.30 -7.61 4.71
N HIS A 218 5.87 -7.72 3.45
CA HIS A 218 6.48 -7.03 2.32
C HIS A 218 6.43 -5.49 2.39
N GLN A 219 5.43 -4.89 3.06
CA GLN A 219 5.26 -3.42 3.12
C GLN A 219 4.67 -2.93 4.46
N THR A 220 5.27 -3.33 5.56
CA THR A 220 4.88 -2.88 6.91
C THR A 220 5.85 -1.84 7.48
N ILE A 221 5.39 -0.61 7.66
CA ILE A 221 6.07 0.38 8.49
C ILE A 221 5.51 0.21 9.90
N ASP A 222 6.22 -0.53 10.75
CA ASP A 222 5.85 -0.66 12.16
C ASP A 222 6.59 0.37 13.02
N LEU A 223 5.82 1.25 13.64
CA LEU A 223 6.28 2.28 14.58
C LEU A 223 5.95 1.90 16.03
N SER A 224 5.68 0.62 16.32
CA SER A 224 5.36 0.10 17.67
C SER A 224 6.37 0.45 18.76
N LYS A 225 7.64 0.71 18.40
CA LYS A 225 8.70 1.13 19.34
C LYS A 225 8.74 2.64 19.59
N THR A 226 7.85 3.41 18.97
CA THR A 226 7.80 4.86 19.15
C THR A 226 6.96 5.20 20.37
N ASN A 227 7.56 5.92 21.31
CA ASN A 227 6.82 6.43 22.46
C ASN A 227 5.99 7.64 22.00
N ILE A 228 4.70 7.41 21.77
CA ILE A 228 3.71 8.40 21.33
C ILE A 228 2.96 8.88 22.57
N SER A 229 2.94 10.20 22.76
CA SER A 229 2.20 10.85 23.83
C SER A 229 1.13 11.77 23.27
N THR A 230 0.24 12.25 24.15
CA THR A 230 -0.64 13.40 23.89
C THR A 230 0.15 14.54 23.25
N TRP A 231 -0.44 15.15 22.22
CA TRP A 231 0.15 16.18 21.36
C TRP A 231 1.45 15.75 20.67
N THR A 232 1.42 14.55 20.08
CA THR A 232 2.44 14.08 19.14
C THR A 232 1.88 14.09 17.72
N SER A 233 2.71 14.37 16.72
CA SER A 233 2.40 14.06 15.33
C SER A 233 3.47 13.20 14.68
N ILE A 234 3.04 12.39 13.72
CA ILE A 234 3.89 11.55 12.87
C ILE A 234 3.61 11.96 11.43
N HIS A 235 4.64 12.39 10.72
CA HIS A 235 4.53 12.75 9.31
C HIS A 235 5.28 11.74 8.47
N LEU A 236 4.54 11.03 7.64
CA LEU A 236 5.05 10.15 6.61
C LEU A 236 5.03 10.94 5.30
N LYS A 237 6.18 11.51 4.95
CA LYS A 237 6.38 12.29 3.74
C LYS A 237 6.61 11.35 2.56
N HIS A 238 5.79 11.46 1.53
CA HIS A 238 5.84 10.59 0.36
C HIS A 238 7.16 10.78 -0.40
N LYS A 239 7.83 9.68 -0.72
CA LYS A 239 9.01 9.67 -1.57
C LYS A 239 8.62 9.46 -3.04
N PRO A 240 9.37 10.06 -3.98
CA PRO A 240 9.28 9.71 -5.39
C PRO A 240 9.40 8.21 -5.62
N THR A 241 8.70 7.68 -6.64
CA THR A 241 8.55 6.25 -6.90
C THR A 241 8.67 5.96 -8.40
N CYS A 242 9.27 4.83 -8.77
CA CYS A 242 9.70 4.54 -10.15
C CYS A 242 8.55 4.61 -11.17
N TRP A 243 7.42 3.99 -10.83
CA TRP A 243 6.19 3.91 -11.63
C TRP A 243 5.57 5.25 -12.10
N ASN A 244 5.97 6.40 -11.54
CA ASN A 244 5.48 7.69 -12.02
C ASN A 244 6.06 8.07 -13.39
N HIS A 245 7.18 7.48 -13.78
CA HIS A 245 7.83 7.74 -15.07
C HIS A 245 7.21 6.90 -16.19
N LYS A 246 6.91 7.56 -17.31
CA LYS A 246 6.23 6.94 -18.46
C LYS A 246 7.16 6.58 -19.62
N ASN A 247 8.45 6.89 -19.50
CA ASN A 247 9.46 6.54 -20.49
C ASN A 247 10.77 6.09 -19.84
N CYS A 248 11.58 5.38 -20.63
CA CYS A 248 12.83 4.78 -20.19
C CYS A 248 13.85 5.82 -19.69
N THR A 249 13.97 6.95 -20.40
CA THR A 249 14.96 7.97 -20.06
C THR A 249 14.65 8.64 -18.73
N GLU A 250 13.39 9.03 -18.50
CA GLU A 250 12.93 9.59 -17.22
C GLU A 250 13.07 8.57 -16.09
N CYS A 251 12.71 7.30 -16.34
CA CYS A 251 12.81 6.23 -15.35
C CYS A 251 14.22 6.05 -14.76
N LEU A 252 15.25 6.22 -15.60
CA LEU A 252 16.63 5.89 -15.25
C LEU A 252 17.54 7.10 -15.03
N SER A 253 17.09 8.30 -15.42
CA SER A 253 17.89 9.53 -15.33
C SER A 253 17.40 10.49 -14.24
N ASP A 254 16.31 10.18 -13.54
CA ASP A 254 15.79 11.05 -12.48
C ASP A 254 16.71 10.99 -11.23
N PRO A 255 17.41 12.08 -10.88
CA PRO A 255 18.31 12.10 -9.74
C PRO A 255 17.58 11.96 -8.39
N THR A 256 16.29 12.30 -8.32
CA THR A 256 15.46 12.13 -7.12
C THR A 256 15.21 10.67 -6.78
N MET A 257 15.35 9.79 -7.78
CA MET A 257 15.14 8.34 -7.70
C MET A 257 16.42 7.56 -7.44
N SER A 258 17.57 8.22 -7.29
CA SER A 258 18.88 7.57 -7.07
C SER A 258 18.96 6.65 -5.85
N HIS A 259 18.05 6.80 -4.90
CA HIS A 259 17.91 5.94 -3.72
C HIS A 259 17.11 4.65 -3.98
N LEU A 260 16.48 4.53 -5.16
CA LEU A 260 15.65 3.40 -5.57
C LEU A 260 16.28 2.73 -6.78
N ASN A 261 16.38 1.40 -6.76
CA ASN A 261 16.92 0.60 -7.87
C ASN A 261 15.86 0.46 -9.00
N CYS A 262 15.47 1.59 -9.59
CA CYS A 262 14.52 1.60 -10.70
C CYS A 262 15.11 0.94 -11.93
N SER A 263 14.26 0.21 -12.65
CA SER A 263 14.55 -0.47 -13.90
C SER A 263 13.39 -0.27 -14.85
N TRP A 264 13.69 -0.16 -16.15
CA TRP A 264 12.69 0.00 -17.18
C TRP A 264 12.41 -1.32 -17.88
N CYS A 265 11.15 -1.72 -18.02
CA CYS A 265 10.75 -2.84 -18.85
C CYS A 265 10.18 -2.36 -20.20
N PRO A 266 10.90 -2.56 -21.33
CA PRO A 266 10.44 -2.14 -22.65
C PRO A 266 9.19 -2.87 -23.13
N SER A 267 9.05 -4.15 -22.77
CA SER A 267 7.94 -5.01 -23.18
C SER A 267 6.62 -4.63 -22.48
N ALA A 268 6.71 -4.13 -21.25
CA ALA A 268 5.55 -3.67 -20.46
C ALA A 268 5.34 -2.14 -20.49
N ASN A 269 6.28 -1.38 -21.07
CA ASN A 269 6.36 0.08 -21.01
C ASN A 269 6.18 0.60 -19.57
N LEU A 270 7.01 0.07 -18.66
CA LEU A 270 6.84 0.20 -17.22
C LEU A 270 8.17 0.48 -16.53
N CYS A 271 8.20 1.53 -15.72
CA CYS A 271 9.28 1.79 -14.77
C CYS A 271 8.93 1.14 -13.43
N SER A 272 9.82 0.28 -12.92
CA SER A 272 9.57 -0.53 -11.72
C SER A 272 10.85 -0.75 -10.93
N MET A 273 10.72 -1.11 -9.66
CA MET A 273 11.81 -1.69 -8.87
C MET A 273 11.63 -3.21 -8.76
N GLU A 274 12.70 -3.93 -8.39
CA GLU A 274 12.72 -5.39 -8.32
C GLU A 274 11.64 -6.01 -7.41
N VAL A 275 11.07 -5.24 -6.48
CA VAL A 275 10.15 -5.74 -5.44
C VAL A 275 8.83 -4.97 -5.34
N ASP A 276 8.44 -4.20 -6.36
CA ASP A 276 7.17 -3.45 -6.30
C ASP A 276 5.92 -4.27 -6.66
N LYS A 277 4.76 -3.64 -6.48
CA LYS A 277 3.44 -4.21 -6.83
C LYS A 277 3.32 -4.68 -8.27
N ASN A 278 4.09 -4.11 -9.20
CA ASN A 278 4.01 -4.46 -10.61
C ASN A 278 4.86 -5.70 -10.89
N HIS A 279 5.56 -6.26 -9.89
CA HIS A 279 6.35 -7.47 -10.02
C HIS A 279 5.60 -8.67 -10.66
N PRO A 280 4.28 -8.88 -10.46
CA PRO A 280 3.52 -9.86 -11.25
C PRO A 280 3.47 -9.52 -12.75
N LYS A 281 3.16 -8.26 -13.10
CA LYS A 281 3.16 -7.79 -14.50
C LYS A 281 4.57 -7.84 -15.11
N TRP A 282 5.58 -7.52 -14.31
CA TRP A 282 6.99 -7.57 -14.66
C TRP A 282 7.43 -9.00 -15.00
N LYS A 283 7.11 -9.97 -14.12
CA LYS A 283 7.35 -11.41 -14.36
C LYS A 283 6.62 -11.90 -15.60
N LEU A 284 5.34 -11.52 -15.77
CA LEU A 284 4.53 -11.92 -16.93
C LEU A 284 5.16 -11.46 -18.26
N ASN A 285 5.81 -10.30 -18.26
CA ASN A 285 6.45 -9.73 -19.45
C ASN A 285 7.95 -10.09 -19.57
N ASN A 286 8.43 -11.10 -18.83
CA ASN A 286 9.83 -11.54 -18.83
C ASN A 286 10.86 -10.42 -18.56
N CYS A 287 10.44 -9.35 -17.87
CA CYS A 287 11.28 -8.18 -17.63
C CYS A 287 12.51 -8.50 -16.78
N ASN A 288 12.54 -9.63 -16.04
CA ASN A 288 13.74 -10.11 -15.33
C ASN A 288 14.95 -10.33 -16.25
N ARG A 289 14.74 -10.50 -17.55
CA ARG A 289 15.83 -10.67 -18.55
C ARG A 289 15.99 -9.47 -19.47
N GLU A 290 14.91 -8.73 -19.71
CA GLU A 290 14.84 -7.66 -20.71
C GLU A 290 14.86 -6.24 -20.11
N ALA A 291 14.96 -6.12 -18.78
CA ALA A 291 14.98 -4.84 -18.12
C ALA A 291 16.24 -4.03 -18.43
N ILE A 292 16.04 -2.73 -18.57
CA ILE A 292 17.09 -1.74 -18.75
C ILE A 292 17.34 -1.05 -17.42
N THR A 293 18.60 -1.05 -16.99
CA THR A 293 19.07 -0.41 -15.75
C THR A 293 19.89 0.85 -16.01
N GLU A 294 20.34 1.06 -17.25
CA GLU A 294 21.16 2.21 -17.64
C GLU A 294 20.46 3.05 -18.70
N ALA A 295 20.36 4.36 -18.45
CA ALA A 295 19.66 5.30 -19.35
C ALA A 295 20.23 5.31 -20.79
N GLN A 296 21.50 4.96 -20.97
CA GLN A 296 22.15 4.92 -22.28
C GLN A 296 21.58 3.83 -23.21
N LEU A 297 21.06 2.74 -22.65
CA LEU A 297 20.48 1.62 -23.39
C LEU A 297 19.04 1.89 -23.86
N CYS A 298 18.40 2.95 -23.37
CA CYS A 298 17.04 3.32 -23.75
C CYS A 298 16.91 3.58 -25.27
N SER A 299 17.90 4.23 -25.88
CA SER A 299 17.91 4.60 -27.30
C SER A 299 18.11 3.40 -28.24
N ILE A 300 18.86 2.39 -27.79
CA ILE A 300 19.19 1.20 -28.59
C ILE A 300 17.96 0.29 -28.74
N SER A 301 17.16 0.15 -27.68
CA SER A 301 15.95 -0.69 -27.69
C SER A 301 14.88 -0.24 -28.69
N THR A 302 14.84 1.06 -29.02
CA THR A 302 13.94 1.61 -30.04
C THR A 302 14.43 1.36 -31.46
N GLU A 303 15.74 1.38 -31.68
CA GLU A 303 16.35 1.16 -32.99
C GLU A 303 16.23 -0.32 -33.41
N ASP A 304 16.49 -1.26 -32.51
CA ASP A 304 16.33 -2.71 -32.77
C ASP A 304 14.89 -3.12 -33.12
N LYS A 305 13.88 -2.45 -32.52
CA LYS A 305 12.47 -2.69 -32.85
C LYS A 305 12.12 -2.16 -34.24
N ILE A 306 12.72 -1.04 -34.67
CA ILE A 306 12.49 -0.46 -35.99
C ILE A 306 13.18 -1.31 -37.07
N GLU A 307 14.41 -1.77 -36.81
CA GLU A 307 15.16 -2.60 -37.74
C GLU A 307 14.46 -3.94 -38.00
N ASN A 308 14.03 -4.64 -36.95
CA ASN A 308 13.29 -5.91 -37.08
C ASN A 308 11.95 -5.74 -37.82
N LYS A 309 11.23 -4.64 -37.58
CA LYS A 309 9.96 -4.36 -38.27
C LYS A 309 10.19 -4.04 -39.76
N THR A 310 11.28 -3.38 -40.09
CA THR A 310 11.68 -3.06 -41.47
C THR A 310 12.06 -4.32 -42.24
N ILE A 311 12.82 -5.23 -41.62
CA ILE A 311 13.20 -6.53 -42.21
C ILE A 311 11.95 -7.38 -42.47
N LEU A 312 11.01 -7.47 -41.51
CA LEU A 312 9.78 -8.24 -41.66
C LEU A 312 8.91 -7.75 -42.82
N ILE A 313 8.75 -6.44 -42.97
CA ILE A 313 8.02 -5.84 -44.10
C ILE A 313 8.72 -6.17 -45.42
N GLY A 314 10.05 -6.07 -45.47
CA GLY A 314 10.86 -6.44 -46.64
C GLY A 314 10.65 -7.89 -47.08
N VAL A 315 10.64 -8.84 -46.13
CA VAL A 315 10.40 -10.27 -46.41
C VAL A 315 9.00 -10.53 -46.95
N ILE A 316 7.97 -9.89 -46.39
CA ILE A 316 6.58 -10.03 -46.86
C ILE A 316 6.43 -9.53 -48.29
N ILE A 317 7.01 -8.37 -48.61
CA ILE A 317 6.99 -7.81 -49.96
C ILE A 317 7.68 -8.77 -50.93
N PHE A 318 8.86 -9.27 -50.60
CA PHE A 318 9.61 -10.21 -51.43
C PHE A 318 8.80 -11.48 -51.74
N LEU A 319 8.19 -12.10 -50.71
CA LEU A 319 7.37 -13.31 -50.90
C LEU A 319 6.14 -13.05 -51.78
N SER A 320 5.47 -11.91 -51.60
CA SER A 320 4.32 -11.55 -52.44
C SER A 320 4.67 -11.37 -53.91
N VAL A 321 5.84 -10.78 -54.20
CA VAL A 321 6.37 -10.63 -55.56
C VAL A 321 6.71 -12.00 -56.16
N CYS A 322 7.36 -12.87 -55.40
CA CYS A 322 7.67 -14.23 -55.85
C CYS A 322 6.40 -15.03 -56.19
N LEU A 323 5.37 -14.98 -55.34
CA LEU A 323 4.06 -15.60 -55.60
C LEU A 323 3.39 -15.04 -56.87
N GLY A 324 3.41 -13.71 -57.05
CA GLY A 324 2.90 -13.07 -58.25
C GLY A 324 3.60 -13.54 -59.53
N ILE A 325 4.93 -13.65 -59.52
CA ILE A 325 5.71 -14.15 -60.65
C ILE A 325 5.40 -15.62 -60.96
N VAL A 326 5.26 -16.46 -59.94
CA VAL A 326 4.90 -17.88 -60.11
C VAL A 326 3.50 -18.01 -60.72
N LEU A 327 2.52 -17.22 -60.25
CA LEU A 327 1.17 -17.20 -60.80
C LEU A 327 1.14 -16.72 -62.25
N ILE A 328 1.88 -15.67 -62.59
CA ILE A 328 2.00 -15.18 -63.97
C ILE A 328 2.62 -16.26 -64.87
N LYS A 329 3.71 -16.91 -64.42
CA LYS A 329 4.32 -18.02 -65.17
C LYS A 329 3.36 -19.20 -65.33
N PHE A 330 2.53 -19.49 -64.33
CA PHE A 330 1.54 -20.55 -64.41
C PHE A 330 0.43 -20.21 -65.42
N ILE A 331 -0.10 -18.99 -65.39
CA ILE A 331 -1.13 -18.51 -66.34
C ILE A 331 -0.59 -18.51 -67.78
N LEU A 332 0.65 -18.09 -67.99
CA LEU A 332 1.31 -18.10 -69.31
C LEU A 332 1.63 -19.51 -69.84
N ARG A 333 1.58 -20.54 -69.00
CA ARG A 333 1.82 -21.94 -69.38
C ARG A 333 0.54 -22.71 -69.69
N VAL A 334 -0.62 -22.18 -69.28
CA VAL A 334 -1.95 -22.77 -69.43
C VAL A 334 -2.72 -22.15 -70.61
N LYS A 335 -2.24 -21.01 -71.14
CA LYS A 335 -2.59 -20.49 -72.48
C LYS A 335 -1.62 -21.05 -73.51
#